data_AF-B9XMI7-F1
#
_entry.id   AF-B9XMI7-F1
#
_cell.length_a   1.000
_cell.length_b   1.000
_cell.length_c   1.000
_cell.angle_alpha   90.00
_cell.angle_beta   90.00
_cell.angle_gamma   90.00
#
_symmetry.space_group_name_H-M   'P 1'
#
loop_
_entity.id
_entity.type
_entity.pdbx_description
1 polymer ?
#
loop_
_entity_poly.entity_id
_entity_poly.type
_entity_poly.pdbx_seq_one_letter_code
_entity_poly.pdbx_strand_id
1 'polypeptide(L)'
;MNCRTSYRKFGTGRKPGETVVTTFWLCLSLMLGAFTANAQTPLSNLVFSVGTTIKDSGNHDWSYIVLGSPSPQLLAGKKLAVYGKPGFPTNAGSFTLRGNIAQASDTGTINTLLNQSLSLGENLASLSTTLNTLLHKTPSVTNLSLPQKVLTAIQSGNSDPAMMQKLSMMERLYPGLTLCLGQGFAEQI
;
A
#
# COMPACT_ATOMS: atom_id res chain seq x y z
N MET A 1 84.57 -30.44 -51.41
CA MET A 1 84.12 -30.88 -50.08
C MET A 1 83.25 -29.75 -49.52
N ASN A 2 81.97 -29.66 -49.88
CA ASN A 2 80.80 -30.22 -49.19
C ASN A 2 80.87 -29.96 -47.66
N CYS A 3 80.00 -29.15 -47.06
CA CYS A 3 78.56 -29.36 -47.02
C CYS A 3 77.78 -28.04 -46.78
N ARG A 4 76.67 -27.86 -47.52
CA ARG A 4 75.60 -26.87 -47.27
C ARG A 4 74.84 -27.23 -45.99
N THR A 5 74.30 -26.26 -45.25
CA THR A 5 72.86 -26.29 -44.89
C THR A 5 72.32 -24.90 -44.56
N SER A 6 71.12 -24.65 -45.04
CA SER A 6 70.25 -23.50 -44.91
C SER A 6 69.08 -23.87 -43.98
N TYR A 7 68.51 -22.90 -43.25
CA TYR A 7 67.07 -22.55 -43.18
C TYR A 7 66.56 -22.05 -41.82
N ARG A 8 65.69 -21.04 -41.94
CA ARG A 8 64.90 -20.28 -40.95
C ARG A 8 64.17 -21.12 -39.90
N LYS A 9 63.87 -20.51 -38.75
CA LYS A 9 62.50 -20.52 -38.20
C LYS A 9 62.18 -19.30 -37.35
N PHE A 10 61.12 -18.61 -37.76
CA PHE A 10 60.32 -17.67 -36.98
C PHE A 10 59.68 -18.42 -35.81
N GLY A 11 59.60 -17.77 -34.64
CA GLY A 11 58.90 -18.29 -33.46
C GLY A 11 58.67 -17.17 -32.46
N THR A 12 57.60 -16.40 -32.66
CA THR A 12 57.05 -15.45 -31.69
C THR A 12 56.61 -16.18 -30.43
N GLY A 13 57.44 -16.15 -29.39
CA GLY A 13 57.09 -16.60 -28.05
C GLY A 13 56.17 -15.59 -27.35
N ARG A 14 54.89 -15.93 -27.23
CA ARG A 14 53.92 -15.24 -26.35
C ARG A 14 54.42 -15.28 -24.91
N LYS A 15 54.38 -14.13 -24.23
CA LYS A 15 54.69 -14.00 -22.80
C LYS A 15 53.60 -14.69 -21.96
N PRO A 16 53.94 -15.54 -20.97
CA PRO A 16 52.99 -16.30 -20.16
C PRO A 16 52.45 -15.47 -18.98
N GLY A 17 51.89 -14.28 -19.26
CA GLY A 17 51.41 -13.37 -18.21
C GLY A 17 50.12 -12.63 -18.52
N GLU A 18 49.70 -12.55 -19.78
CA GLU A 18 48.53 -11.73 -20.17
C GLU A 18 47.19 -12.46 -20.09
N THR A 19 47.17 -13.79 -20.00
CA THR A 19 45.92 -14.58 -20.00
C THR A 19 45.22 -14.63 -18.65
N VAL A 20 45.95 -14.41 -17.55
CA VAL A 20 45.38 -14.53 -16.19
C VAL A 20 44.62 -13.27 -15.80
N VAL A 21 45.11 -12.10 -16.20
CA VAL A 21 44.50 -10.81 -15.85
C VAL A 21 43.17 -10.59 -16.59
N THR A 22 43.06 -11.01 -17.86
CA THR A 22 41.81 -10.91 -18.63
C THR A 22 40.74 -11.89 -18.17
N THR A 23 41.14 -13.08 -17.69
CA THR A 23 40.19 -14.08 -17.17
C THR A 23 39.60 -13.66 -15.81
N PHE A 24 40.38 -12.97 -14.98
CA PHE A 24 39.93 -12.48 -13.68
C PHE A 24 38.88 -11.36 -13.81
N TRP A 25 39.05 -10.46 -14.79
CA TRP A 25 38.06 -9.43 -15.11
C TRP A 25 36.77 -10.02 -15.71
N LEU A 26 36.86 -11.08 -16.52
CA LEU A 26 35.70 -11.76 -17.09
C LEU A 26 34.86 -12.48 -16.00
N CYS A 27 35.51 -13.18 -15.06
CA CYS A 27 34.82 -13.82 -13.94
C CYS A 27 34.19 -12.83 -12.97
N LEU A 28 34.82 -11.67 -12.74
CA LEU A 28 34.24 -10.61 -11.91
C LEU A 28 33.01 -9.96 -12.56
N SER A 29 33.01 -9.79 -13.89
CA SER A 29 31.84 -9.30 -14.65
C SER A 29 30.68 -10.31 -14.69
N LEU A 30 30.95 -11.61 -14.68
CA LEU A 30 29.93 -12.66 -14.58
C LEU A 30 29.29 -12.74 -13.18
N MET A 31 30.06 -12.46 -12.13
CA MET A 31 29.56 -12.43 -10.74
C MET A 31 28.73 -11.19 -10.43
N LEU A 32 28.96 -10.06 -11.10
CA LEU A 32 28.11 -8.86 -10.97
C LEU A 32 26.78 -8.97 -11.73
N GLY A 33 26.66 -9.87 -12.71
CA GLY A 33 25.41 -10.13 -13.44
C GLY A 33 24.43 -11.05 -12.72
N ALA A 34 24.84 -11.69 -11.61
CA ALA A 34 24.03 -12.65 -10.86
C ALA A 34 23.15 -12.01 -9.77
N PHE A 35 23.23 -10.69 -9.57
CA PHE A 35 22.19 -9.97 -8.84
C PHE A 35 20.99 -9.77 -9.77
N THR A 36 20.38 -10.88 -10.18
CA THR A 36 19.03 -10.86 -10.69
C THR A 36 18.18 -10.19 -9.62
N ALA A 37 17.68 -9.00 -9.93
CA ALA A 37 16.67 -8.34 -9.14
C ALA A 37 15.64 -9.40 -8.75
N ASN A 38 15.45 -9.61 -7.45
CA ASN A 38 14.37 -10.46 -6.96
C ASN A 38 13.07 -9.86 -7.50
N ALA A 39 12.56 -10.39 -8.60
CA ALA A 39 11.19 -10.19 -8.98
C ALA A 39 10.39 -10.67 -7.77
N GLN A 40 9.73 -9.74 -7.07
CA GLN A 40 8.95 -10.07 -5.89
C GLN A 40 8.08 -11.27 -6.20
N THR A 41 8.02 -12.24 -5.29
CA THR A 41 7.12 -13.39 -5.42
C THR A 41 5.76 -12.83 -5.82
N PRO A 42 5.15 -13.30 -6.93
CA PRO A 42 3.91 -12.70 -7.42
C PRO A 42 2.89 -12.67 -6.29
N LEU A 43 2.52 -11.47 -5.82
CA LEU A 43 1.45 -11.35 -4.85
C LEU A 43 0.18 -11.82 -5.57
N SER A 44 -0.42 -12.89 -5.07
CA SER A 44 -1.68 -13.42 -5.60
C SER A 44 -2.85 -12.53 -5.16
N ASN A 45 -3.84 -12.35 -6.03
CA ASN A 45 -5.07 -11.59 -5.78
C ASN A 45 -4.87 -10.07 -5.56
N LEU A 46 -4.09 -9.44 -6.45
CA LEU A 46 -3.92 -7.99 -6.48
C LEU A 46 -5.01 -7.30 -7.30
N VAL A 47 -5.54 -6.19 -6.78
CA VAL A 47 -6.29 -5.20 -7.56
C VAL A 47 -5.39 -3.99 -7.74
N PHE A 48 -5.08 -3.64 -8.99
CA PHE A 48 -4.35 -2.43 -9.30
C PHE A 48 -5.34 -1.28 -9.45
N SER A 49 -5.04 -0.15 -8.81
CA SER A 49 -5.81 1.08 -8.93
C SER A 49 -4.88 2.25 -9.16
N VAL A 50 -5.35 3.25 -9.90
CA VAL A 50 -4.70 4.55 -10.03
C VAL A 50 -5.51 5.56 -9.24
N GLY A 51 -4.85 6.26 -8.32
CA GLY A 51 -5.45 7.27 -7.46
C GLY A 51 -5.14 8.69 -7.91
N THR A 52 -5.95 9.62 -7.45
CA THR A 52 -5.60 11.05 -7.44
C THR A 52 -5.11 11.42 -6.04
N THR A 53 -4.27 12.44 -5.95
CA THR A 53 -3.82 12.98 -4.67
C THR A 53 -4.68 14.16 -4.28
N ILE A 54 -4.93 14.34 -2.98
CA ILE A 54 -5.54 15.54 -2.43
C ILE A 54 -4.49 16.29 -1.61
N LYS A 55 -4.53 17.62 -1.65
CA LYS A 55 -3.71 18.44 -0.76
C LYS A 55 -4.52 18.93 0.42
N ASP A 56 -3.96 18.79 1.62
CA ASP A 56 -4.55 19.41 2.81
C ASP A 56 -4.23 20.92 2.89
N SER A 57 -4.79 21.60 3.89
CA SER A 57 -4.53 23.03 4.13
C SER A 57 -3.07 23.35 4.49
N GLY A 58 -2.28 22.35 4.86
CA GLY A 58 -0.85 22.44 5.15
C GLY A 58 0.06 22.18 3.95
N ASN A 59 -0.50 22.01 2.74
CA ASN A 59 0.22 21.64 1.50
C ASN A 59 0.85 20.24 1.52
N HIS A 60 0.37 19.32 2.36
CA HIS A 60 0.79 17.93 2.28
C HIS A 60 -0.03 17.17 1.23
N ASP A 61 0.64 16.32 0.44
CA ASP A 61 -0.04 15.42 -0.49
C ASP A 61 -0.54 14.18 0.26
N TRP A 62 -1.80 13.83 0.02
CA TRP A 62 -2.46 12.66 0.59
C TRP A 62 -2.93 11.73 -0.51
N SER A 63 -2.71 10.44 -0.30
CA SER A 63 -3.37 9.39 -1.06
C SER A 63 -4.63 8.93 -0.32
N TYR A 64 -5.71 8.72 -1.06
CA TYR A 64 -6.97 8.20 -0.53
C TYR A 64 -7.50 7.10 -1.44
N ILE A 65 -7.71 5.92 -0.87
CA ILE A 65 -8.17 4.72 -1.57
C ILE A 65 -9.51 4.34 -0.96
N VAL A 66 -10.51 4.14 -1.82
CA VAL A 66 -11.83 3.62 -1.43
C VAL A 66 -12.04 2.29 -2.10
N LEU A 67 -12.49 1.30 -1.32
CA LEU A 67 -12.87 -0.01 -1.82
C LEU A 67 -14.29 0.05 -2.36
N GLY A 68 -14.44 -0.11 -3.67
CA GLY A 68 -15.74 -0.29 -4.30
C GLY A 68 -16.14 -1.76 -4.22
N SER A 69 -17.03 -2.13 -3.29
CA SER A 69 -17.73 -3.41 -3.35
C SER A 69 -19.23 -3.18 -3.62
N PRO A 70 -19.84 -3.85 -4.62
CA PRO A 70 -21.29 -3.84 -4.78
C PRO A 70 -22.00 -4.48 -3.56
N SER A 71 -21.28 -5.30 -2.79
CA SER A 71 -21.75 -5.90 -1.54
C SER A 71 -20.72 -5.68 -0.43
N PRO A 72 -20.85 -4.63 0.41
CA PRO A 72 -19.92 -4.34 1.50
C PRO A 72 -19.69 -5.52 2.47
N GLN A 73 -20.67 -6.44 2.58
CA GLN A 73 -20.53 -7.65 3.39
C GLN A 73 -19.37 -8.56 2.93
N LEU A 74 -18.96 -8.49 1.67
CA LEU A 74 -17.83 -9.28 1.15
C LEU A 74 -16.49 -8.84 1.75
N LEU A 75 -16.41 -7.58 2.17
CA LEU A 75 -15.24 -6.99 2.83
C LEU A 75 -15.34 -7.07 4.36
N ALA A 76 -16.52 -7.40 4.91
CA ALA A 76 -16.70 -7.54 6.35
C ALA A 76 -15.79 -8.64 6.91
N GLY A 77 -15.06 -8.32 7.97
CA GLY A 77 -14.09 -9.22 8.61
C GLY A 77 -12.84 -9.50 7.77
N LYS A 78 -12.68 -8.88 6.59
CA LYS A 78 -11.45 -8.98 5.81
C LYS A 78 -10.45 -7.91 6.27
N LYS A 79 -9.17 -8.27 6.15
CA LYS A 79 -8.05 -7.35 6.30
C LYS A 79 -7.31 -7.32 4.99
N LEU A 80 -7.17 -6.13 4.41
CA LEU A 80 -6.48 -5.93 3.13
C LEU A 80 -5.21 -5.14 3.39
N ALA A 81 -4.10 -5.57 2.80
CA ALA A 81 -2.84 -4.85 2.88
C ALA A 81 -2.72 -3.90 1.69
N VAL A 82 -2.30 -2.66 1.95
CA VAL A 82 -2.06 -1.64 0.93
C VAL A 82 -0.56 -1.59 0.66
N TYR A 83 -0.20 -1.72 -0.61
CA TYR A 83 1.18 -1.64 -1.07
C TYR A 83 1.36 -0.48 -2.03
N GLY A 84 2.50 0.21 -1.93
CA GLY A 84 2.83 1.36 -2.76
C GLY A 84 4.26 1.27 -3.28
N LYS A 85 4.53 1.96 -4.39
CA LYS A 85 5.85 2.10 -5.00
C LYS A 85 6.01 3.56 -5.44
N PRO A 86 7.17 4.20 -5.21
CA PRO A 86 7.42 5.56 -5.71
C PRO A 86 7.54 5.60 -7.24
N GLY A 87 7.17 6.74 -7.82
CA GLY A 87 7.26 6.98 -9.27
C GLY A 87 6.11 6.41 -10.09
N PHE A 88 6.24 6.38 -11.41
CA PHE A 88 5.18 5.90 -12.29
C PHE A 88 5.04 4.36 -12.23
N PRO A 89 3.87 3.83 -12.62
CA PRO A 89 3.66 2.38 -12.71
C PRO A 89 4.75 1.66 -13.51
N THR A 90 5.28 2.30 -14.57
CA THR A 90 6.31 1.78 -15.47
C THR A 90 7.74 1.83 -14.91
N ASN A 91 8.01 2.60 -13.84
CA ASN A 91 9.35 2.66 -13.24
C ASN A 91 9.76 1.30 -12.64
N ALA A 92 11.03 0.92 -12.78
CA ALA A 92 11.58 -0.20 -12.02
C ALA A 92 11.55 0.14 -10.50
N GLY A 93 11.09 -0.80 -9.67
CA GLY A 93 11.02 -0.64 -8.22
C GLY A 93 10.13 -1.70 -7.58
N SER A 94 10.28 -1.88 -6.26
CA SER A 94 9.50 -2.87 -5.49
C SER A 94 8.37 -2.20 -4.73
N PHE A 95 7.25 -2.93 -4.60
CA PHE A 95 6.14 -2.51 -3.75
C PHE A 95 6.46 -2.75 -2.28
N THR A 96 6.25 -1.73 -1.43
CA THR A 96 6.42 -1.80 0.03
C THR A 96 5.06 -1.68 0.72
N LEU A 97 4.89 -2.38 1.84
CA LEU A 97 3.68 -2.27 2.66
C LEU A 97 3.52 -0.84 3.17
N ARG A 98 2.35 -0.24 2.94
CA ARG A 98 1.99 1.12 3.38
C ARG A 98 1.05 1.09 4.58
N GLY A 99 0.14 0.12 4.62
CA GLY A 99 -0.80 0.00 5.72
C GLY A 99 -1.79 -1.13 5.51
N ASN A 100 -2.81 -1.17 6.37
CA ASN A 100 -3.88 -2.17 6.30
C ASN A 100 -5.24 -1.49 6.34
N ILE A 101 -6.18 -2.02 5.58
CA ILE A 101 -7.60 -1.71 5.64
C ILE A 101 -8.27 -2.82 6.44
N ALA A 102 -8.94 -2.45 7.52
CA ALA A 102 -9.77 -3.34 8.34
C ALA A 102 -10.81 -2.51 9.08
N GLN A 103 -11.95 -3.13 9.40
CA GLN A 103 -12.95 -2.51 10.26
C GLN A 103 -12.35 -2.28 11.66
N ALA A 104 -12.47 -1.06 12.18
CA ALA A 104 -11.97 -0.70 13.49
C ALA A 104 -12.83 -1.32 14.60
N SER A 105 -12.19 -1.80 15.67
CA SER A 105 -12.84 -2.52 16.77
C SER A 105 -12.68 -1.85 18.13
N ASP A 106 -11.88 -0.79 18.22
CA ASP A 106 -11.60 -0.06 19.46
C ASP A 106 -11.63 1.46 19.24
N THR A 107 -11.89 2.21 20.31
CA THR A 107 -12.05 3.67 20.26
C THR A 107 -10.74 4.41 19.99
N GLY A 108 -9.58 3.84 20.29
CA GLY A 108 -8.27 4.45 20.03
C GLY A 108 -7.94 4.46 18.54
N THR A 109 -8.12 3.32 17.87
CA THR A 109 -7.99 3.19 16.41
C THR A 109 -9.00 4.08 15.71
N ILE A 110 -10.25 4.07 16.13
CA ILE A 110 -11.30 4.94 15.57
C ILE A 110 -10.92 6.42 15.70
N ASN A 111 -10.49 6.87 16.88
CA ASN A 111 -10.08 8.25 17.08
C ASN A 111 -8.90 8.65 16.16
N THR A 112 -7.95 7.75 15.96
CA THR A 112 -6.82 7.99 15.05
C THR A 112 -7.31 8.17 13.61
N LEU A 113 -8.18 7.27 13.12
CA LEU A 113 -8.72 7.33 11.76
C LEU A 113 -9.62 8.56 11.55
N LEU A 114 -10.40 8.95 12.55
CA LEU A 114 -11.23 10.17 12.49
C LEU A 114 -10.39 11.46 12.50
N ASN A 115 -9.26 11.49 13.21
CA ASN A 115 -8.37 12.64 13.14
C ASN A 115 -7.66 12.70 11.79
N GLN A 116 -7.33 11.55 11.22
CA GLN A 116 -6.72 11.45 9.90
C GLN A 116 -7.65 11.95 8.78
N SER A 117 -8.96 11.73 8.89
CA SER A 117 -9.92 12.19 7.90
C SER A 117 -10.14 13.70 7.89
N LEU A 118 -9.67 14.44 8.89
CA LEU A 118 -9.63 15.91 8.86
C LEU A 118 -8.78 16.41 7.68
N SER A 119 -7.68 15.73 7.37
CA SER A 119 -6.84 16.05 6.20
C SER A 119 -7.56 15.81 4.87
N LEU A 120 -8.61 14.97 4.88
CA LEU A 120 -9.48 14.70 3.73
C LEU A 120 -10.68 15.67 3.66
N GLY A 121 -10.73 16.68 4.53
CA GLY A 121 -11.79 17.69 4.57
C GLY A 121 -13.04 17.28 5.34
N GLU A 122 -12.97 16.25 6.19
CA GLU A 122 -14.14 15.82 6.96
C GLU A 122 -14.55 16.83 8.03
N ASN A 123 -15.87 16.95 8.22
CA ASN A 123 -16.45 17.67 9.35
C ASN A 123 -16.96 16.68 10.41
N LEU A 124 -16.16 16.47 11.46
CA LEU A 124 -16.48 15.55 12.56
C LEU A 124 -17.72 15.95 13.38
N ALA A 125 -18.06 17.24 13.43
CA ALA A 125 -19.28 17.69 14.10
C ALA A 125 -20.55 17.28 13.32
N SER A 126 -20.50 17.39 11.99
CA SER A 126 -21.57 16.91 11.10
C SER A 126 -21.74 15.39 11.20
N LEU A 127 -20.61 14.65 11.21
CA LEU A 127 -20.63 13.20 11.41
C LEU A 127 -21.26 12.82 12.75
N SER A 128 -20.86 13.48 13.84
CA SER A 128 -21.41 13.24 15.18
C SER A 128 -22.92 13.49 15.25
N THR A 129 -23.39 14.55 14.59
CA THR A 129 -24.82 14.89 14.52
C THR A 129 -25.59 13.83 13.74
N THR A 130 -25.06 13.40 12.59
CA THR A 130 -25.70 12.36 11.76
C THR A 130 -25.73 11.01 12.50
N LEU A 131 -24.67 10.67 13.25
CA LEU A 131 -24.63 9.49 14.11
C LEU A 131 -25.67 9.54 15.23
N ASN A 132 -25.95 10.71 15.83
CA ASN A 132 -27.03 10.84 16.81
C ASN A 132 -28.39 10.47 16.19
N THR A 133 -28.65 10.91 14.96
CA THR A 133 -29.88 10.56 14.23
C THR A 133 -29.93 9.07 13.92
N LEU A 134 -28.81 8.50 13.45
CA LEU A 134 -28.74 7.09 13.10
C LEU A 134 -28.94 6.18 14.32
N LEU A 135 -28.33 6.54 15.45
CA LEU A 135 -28.33 5.80 16.72
C LEU A 135 -29.41 6.29 17.70
N HIS A 136 -30.47 6.96 17.22
CA HIS A 136 -31.50 7.53 18.10
C HIS A 136 -32.18 6.51 19.03
N LYS A 137 -32.12 5.20 18.70
CA LYS A 137 -32.64 4.11 19.55
C LYS A 137 -31.66 3.66 20.63
N THR A 138 -30.41 4.09 20.58
CA THR A 138 -29.39 3.76 21.56
C THR A 138 -29.53 4.73 22.75
N PRO A 139 -29.72 4.22 23.99
CA PRO A 139 -29.83 5.06 25.16
C PRO A 139 -28.59 5.95 25.33
N SER A 140 -28.80 7.23 25.67
CA SER A 140 -27.74 8.17 26.01
C SER A 140 -26.66 8.38 24.94
N VAL A 141 -26.96 8.13 23.66
CA VAL A 141 -25.97 8.28 22.57
C VAL A 141 -25.40 9.69 22.48
N THR A 142 -26.17 10.71 22.86
CA THR A 142 -25.72 12.10 22.89
C THR A 142 -24.59 12.36 23.87
N ASN A 143 -24.44 11.54 24.90
CA ASN A 143 -23.40 11.66 25.93
C ASN A 143 -22.12 10.90 25.58
N LEU A 144 -22.13 10.09 24.52
CA LEU A 144 -20.96 9.35 24.06
C LEU A 144 -20.01 10.28 23.30
N SER A 145 -18.71 10.04 23.44
CA SER A 145 -17.71 10.64 22.55
C SER A 145 -17.90 10.15 21.11
N LEU A 146 -17.46 10.93 20.11
CA LEU A 146 -17.60 10.54 18.71
C LEU A 146 -17.00 9.15 18.41
N PRO A 147 -15.79 8.79 18.90
CA PRO A 147 -15.26 7.45 18.71
C PRO A 147 -16.15 6.34 19.30
N GLN A 148 -16.76 6.60 20.47
CA GLN A 148 -17.71 5.66 21.08
C GLN A 148 -18.98 5.51 20.24
N LYS A 149 -19.51 6.61 19.68
CA LYS A 149 -20.68 6.54 18.77
C LYS A 149 -20.38 5.69 17.54
N VAL A 150 -19.22 5.90 16.91
CA VAL A 150 -18.80 5.11 15.75
C VAL A 150 -18.64 3.64 16.13
N LEU A 151 -18.00 3.34 17.26
CA LEU A 151 -17.85 1.97 17.74
C LEU A 151 -19.22 1.30 17.99
N THR A 152 -20.14 1.99 18.66
CA THR A 152 -21.50 1.49 18.89
C THR A 152 -22.24 1.28 17.58
N ALA A 153 -22.07 2.16 16.59
CA ALA A 153 -22.67 1.99 15.28
C ALA A 153 -22.15 0.75 14.57
N ILE A 154 -20.82 0.53 14.58
CA ILE A 154 -20.19 -0.67 14.01
C ILE A 154 -20.71 -1.93 14.69
N GLN A 155 -20.74 -1.97 16.02
CA GLN A 155 -21.24 -3.11 16.80
C GLN A 155 -22.72 -3.39 16.53
N SER A 156 -23.53 -2.34 16.43
CA SER A 156 -24.96 -2.45 16.09
C SER A 156 -25.14 -2.96 14.66
N GLY A 157 -24.38 -2.45 13.70
CA GLY A 157 -24.40 -2.91 12.31
C GLY A 157 -23.97 -4.37 12.16
N ASN A 158 -23.00 -4.83 12.95
CA ASN A 158 -22.58 -6.23 12.94
C ASN A 158 -23.66 -7.18 13.46
N SER A 159 -24.61 -6.68 14.26
CA SER A 159 -25.74 -7.44 14.82
C SER A 159 -27.04 -7.28 14.01
N ASP A 160 -27.18 -6.17 13.27
CA ASP A 160 -28.36 -5.83 12.47
C ASP A 160 -27.96 -5.42 11.03
N PRO A 161 -28.22 -6.27 10.02
CA PRO A 161 -27.91 -5.98 8.61
C PRO A 161 -28.57 -4.69 8.08
N ALA A 162 -29.76 -4.31 8.57
CA ALA A 162 -30.44 -3.09 8.14
C ALA A 162 -29.72 -1.84 8.66
N MET A 163 -29.12 -1.91 9.86
CA MET A 163 -28.26 -0.86 10.38
C MET A 163 -26.97 -0.76 9.57
N MET A 164 -26.36 -1.88 9.19
CA MET A 164 -25.17 -1.89 8.34
C MET A 164 -25.43 -1.25 6.96
N GLN A 165 -26.60 -1.47 6.37
CA GLN A 165 -26.97 -0.83 5.11
C GLN A 165 -27.10 0.69 5.22
N LYS A 166 -27.62 1.19 6.35
CA LYS A 166 -27.65 2.64 6.61
C LYS A 166 -26.24 3.20 6.80
N LEU A 167 -25.38 2.47 7.50
CA LEU A 167 -23.98 2.85 7.69
C LEU A 167 -23.21 2.90 6.36
N SER A 168 -23.41 1.93 5.47
CA SER A 168 -22.75 1.92 4.16
C SER A 168 -23.26 3.01 3.21
N MET A 169 -24.49 3.50 3.40
CA MET A 169 -24.96 4.70 2.71
C MET A 169 -24.30 5.96 3.29
N MET A 170 -24.18 6.03 4.62
CA MET A 170 -23.59 7.17 5.31
C MET A 170 -22.09 7.31 5.06
N GLU A 171 -21.33 6.21 4.99
CA GLU A 171 -19.87 6.25 4.81
C GLU A 171 -19.46 6.95 3.51
N ARG A 172 -20.31 6.89 2.47
CA ARG A 172 -20.07 7.55 1.18
C ARG A 172 -19.95 9.07 1.30
N LEU A 173 -20.49 9.65 2.37
CA LEU A 173 -20.44 11.09 2.63
C LEU A 173 -19.36 11.48 3.64
N TYR A 174 -18.82 10.51 4.36
CA TYR A 174 -17.99 10.71 5.55
C TYR A 174 -16.72 9.85 5.45
N PRO A 175 -15.59 10.42 4.98
CA PRO A 175 -14.38 9.64 4.70
C PRO A 175 -13.81 8.99 5.97
N GLY A 176 -13.93 9.59 7.16
CA GLY A 176 -13.47 8.97 8.40
C GLY A 176 -14.34 7.78 8.80
N LEU A 177 -15.64 7.81 8.50
CA LEU A 177 -16.48 6.62 8.64
C LEU A 177 -16.07 5.52 7.66
N THR A 178 -15.77 5.88 6.40
CA THR A 178 -15.23 4.94 5.39
C THR A 178 -13.93 4.29 5.88
N LEU A 179 -13.01 5.06 6.47
CA LEU A 179 -11.78 4.52 7.08
C LEU A 179 -12.10 3.57 8.24
N CYS A 180 -12.98 3.97 9.16
CA CYS A 180 -13.35 3.16 10.33
C CYS A 180 -14.07 1.86 9.97
N LEU A 181 -14.85 1.86 8.89
CA LEU A 181 -15.56 0.66 8.41
C LEU A 181 -14.67 -0.31 7.64
N GLY A 182 -13.38 0.02 7.45
CA GLY A 182 -12.47 -0.78 6.65
C GLY A 182 -12.84 -0.76 5.16
N GLN A 183 -13.42 0.34 4.70
CA GLN A 183 -13.79 0.54 3.29
C GLN A 183 -12.85 1.51 2.59
N GLY A 184 -11.85 2.03 3.28
CA GLY A 184 -10.83 2.86 2.67
C GLY A 184 -9.52 2.91 3.44
N PHE A 185 -8.53 3.54 2.80
CA PHE A 185 -7.22 3.82 3.35
C PHE A 185 -6.83 5.25 2.98
N ALA A 186 -6.14 5.91 3.89
CA ALA A 186 -5.48 7.17 3.59
C ALA A 186 -4.05 7.14 4.13
N GLU A 187 -3.16 7.88 3.48
CA GLU A 187 -1.84 8.20 4.02
C GLU A 187 -1.30 9.47 3.37
N GLN A 188 -0.46 10.19 4.09
CA GLN A 188 0.36 11.25 3.53
C GLN A 188 1.47 10.64 2.68
N ILE A 189 1.75 11.22 1.50
CA ILE A 189 2.75 10.73 0.54
C ILE A 189 3.78 11.79 0.16
#